data_AF-X1R4T0-F1
#
_entry.id   AF-X1R4T0-F1
#
_cell.length_a   1.000
_cell.length_b   1.000
_cell.length_c   1.000
_cell.angle_alpha   90.00
_cell.angle_beta   90.00
_cell.angle_gamma   90.00
#
_symmetry.space_group_name_H-M   'P 1'
#
loop_
_entity.id
_entity.type
_entity.pdbx_description
1 polymer ?
#
loop_
_entity_poly.entity_id
_entity_poly.type
_entity_poly.pdbx_seq_one_letter_code
_entity_poly.pdbx_strand_id
1 'polypeptide(L)'
;MSTDACQKAGLRIANLSPATIEKLNQVLPDRWPHANPVDTVAAGFVTYPSLWPLMEDENVDAILSVGAIGMVSSWAGWTRSGAPDADVQKVREWLGILVQDELKNIDRAIDFMDKSQKPLIICSIFNEALRKSEALRKLHENGILIYPTPERAAKVLAHLVNYSQYLGTRN
;
A
#
# COMPACT_ATOMS: atom_id res chain seq x y z
N MET A 1 -5.23 15.07 1.87
CA MET A 1 -6.35 14.16 2.21
C MET A 1 -5.95 13.11 3.23
N SER A 2 -5.12 12.11 2.90
CA SER A 2 -4.81 11.04 3.86
C SER A 2 -3.99 11.52 5.06
N THR A 3 -3.01 12.40 4.84
CA THR A 3 -2.27 13.07 5.91
C THR A 3 -3.19 13.85 6.85
N ASP A 4 -4.13 14.63 6.30
CA ASP A 4 -5.11 15.38 7.08
C ASP A 4 -6.02 14.45 7.89
N ALA A 5 -6.44 13.33 7.30
CA ALA A 5 -7.26 12.32 7.97
C ALA A 5 -6.50 11.67 9.15
N CYS A 6 -5.23 11.35 8.97
CA CYS A 6 -4.35 10.85 10.03
C CYS A 6 -4.22 11.89 11.16
N GLN A 7 -3.90 13.14 10.83
CA GLN A 7 -3.75 14.20 11.82
C GLN A 7 -5.05 14.48 12.58
N LYS A 8 -6.19 14.53 11.90
CA LYS A 8 -7.52 14.67 12.51
C LYS A 8 -7.87 13.50 13.43
N ALA A 9 -7.35 12.31 13.15
CA ALA A 9 -7.49 11.13 14.00
C ALA A 9 -6.50 11.10 15.17
N GLY A 10 -5.65 12.12 15.34
CA GLY A 10 -4.65 12.21 16.41
C GLY A 10 -3.34 11.49 16.11
N LEU A 11 -3.14 11.00 14.89
CA LEU A 11 -1.90 10.35 14.46
C LEU A 11 -0.85 11.39 14.06
N ARG A 12 0.42 11.04 14.26
CA ARG A 12 1.56 11.84 13.80
C ARG A 12 2.11 11.27 12.50
N ILE A 13 2.57 12.17 11.64
CA ILE A 13 3.23 11.79 10.39
C ILE A 13 4.71 11.62 10.68
N ALA A 14 5.25 10.44 10.41
CA ALA A 14 6.65 10.13 10.66
C ALA A 14 7.57 10.93 9.76
N ASN A 15 8.68 11.41 10.32
CA ASN A 15 9.81 11.90 9.53
C ASN A 15 10.64 10.69 9.09
N LEU A 16 10.78 10.51 7.78
CA LEU A 16 11.55 9.40 7.24
C LEU A 16 13.05 9.59 7.55
N SER A 17 13.73 8.50 7.85
CA SER A 17 15.17 8.53 8.06
C SER A 17 15.90 8.93 6.76
N PRO A 18 17.08 9.56 6.83
CA PRO A 18 17.89 9.85 5.64
C PRO A 18 18.21 8.60 4.82
N ALA A 19 18.40 7.45 5.48
CA ALA A 19 18.64 6.17 4.83
C ALA A 19 17.43 5.70 4.01
N THR A 20 16.21 5.91 4.53
CA THR A 20 14.98 5.60 3.79
C THR A 20 14.78 6.52 2.61
N ILE A 21 15.04 7.83 2.76
CA ILE A 21 14.99 8.78 1.65
C ILE A 21 15.95 8.36 0.53
N GLU A 22 17.18 7.96 0.88
CA GLU A 22 18.16 7.49 -0.10
C GLU A 22 17.70 6.23 -0.85
N LYS A 23 17.15 5.24 -0.14
CA LYS A 23 16.56 4.05 -0.78
C LYS A 23 15.39 4.43 -1.72
N LEU A 24 14.57 5.39 -1.33
CA LEU A 24 13.44 5.86 -2.15
C LEU A 24 13.91 6.63 -3.39
N ASN A 25 15.00 7.40 -3.31
CA ASN A 25 15.60 8.09 -4.47
C ASN A 25 16.05 7.12 -5.57
N GLN A 26 16.40 5.89 -5.22
CA GLN A 26 16.80 4.86 -6.19
C GLN A 26 15.59 4.22 -6.91
N VAL A 27 14.38 4.43 -6.37
CA VAL A 27 13.13 3.84 -6.86
C VAL A 27 12.25 4.88 -7.54
N LEU A 28 12.20 6.08 -6.98
CA LEU A 28 11.33 7.17 -7.40
C LEU A 28 12.08 8.19 -8.25
N PRO A 29 11.41 8.86 -9.20
CA PRO A 29 12.05 9.89 -10.00
C PRO A 29 12.39 11.13 -9.17
N ASP A 30 13.44 11.86 -9.55
CA ASP A 30 13.98 13.05 -8.86
C ASP A 30 12.95 14.10 -8.43
N ARG A 31 11.80 14.16 -9.08
CA ARG A 31 10.73 15.13 -8.79
C ARG A 31 9.81 14.74 -7.63
N TRP A 32 10.02 13.59 -6.98
CA TRP A 32 9.17 13.19 -5.87
C TRP A 32 9.39 14.08 -4.63
N PRO A 33 8.46 14.16 -3.66
CA PRO A 33 8.52 15.16 -2.60
C PRO A 33 9.63 15.00 -1.55
N HIS A 34 10.36 13.88 -1.52
CA HIS A 34 11.37 13.57 -0.50
C HIS A 34 10.86 13.66 0.95
N ALA A 35 9.57 13.37 1.15
CA ALA A 35 8.88 13.56 2.42
C ALA A 35 7.81 12.49 2.65
N ASN A 36 7.11 12.59 3.78
CA ASN A 36 5.94 11.79 4.11
C ASN A 36 4.68 12.65 3.94
N PRO A 37 3.75 12.33 3.03
CA PRO A 37 3.58 11.06 2.31
C PRO A 37 4.58 10.84 1.17
N VAL A 38 4.95 9.57 0.96
CA VAL A 38 5.69 9.14 -0.22
C VAL A 38 4.74 9.08 -1.41
N ASP A 39 4.85 10.08 -2.28
CA ASP A 39 4.10 10.15 -3.53
C ASP A 39 4.89 9.46 -4.66
N THR A 40 4.32 8.39 -5.22
CA THR A 40 4.94 7.63 -6.32
C THR A 40 4.84 8.34 -7.67
N VAL A 41 4.16 9.50 -7.73
CA VAL A 41 4.01 10.37 -8.91
C VAL A 41 3.58 9.64 -10.19
N ALA A 42 2.77 8.59 -10.02
CA ALA A 42 2.33 7.67 -11.08
C ALA A 42 3.48 7.02 -11.87
N ALA A 43 4.64 6.79 -11.24
CA ALA A 43 5.84 6.20 -11.85
C ALA A 43 5.71 4.68 -12.17
N GLY A 44 4.50 4.16 -12.34
CA GLY A 44 4.24 2.76 -12.68
C GLY A 44 4.42 1.80 -11.51
N PHE A 45 5.21 0.73 -11.72
CA PHE A 45 5.35 -0.43 -10.81
C PHE A 45 6.30 -0.19 -9.62
N VAL A 46 6.22 0.98 -9.00
CA VAL A 46 7.10 1.37 -7.89
C VAL A 46 6.47 1.19 -6.51
N THR A 47 5.19 0.79 -6.43
CA THR A 47 4.45 0.63 -5.17
C THR A 47 5.21 -0.21 -4.14
N TYR A 48 5.55 -1.46 -4.48
CA TYR A 48 6.21 -2.37 -3.56
C TYR A 48 7.69 -2.03 -3.33
N PRO A 49 8.48 -1.69 -4.36
CA PRO A 49 9.82 -1.14 -4.16
C PRO A 49 9.87 0.07 -3.21
N SER A 50 8.84 0.93 -3.22
CA SER A 50 8.73 2.07 -2.29
C SER A 50 8.23 1.66 -0.90
N LEU A 51 7.49 0.56 -0.79
CA LEU A 51 6.96 0.06 0.47
C LEU A 51 8.07 -0.51 1.38
N TRP A 52 9.05 -1.21 0.81
CA TRP A 52 10.08 -1.90 1.61
C TRP A 52 10.93 -0.95 2.47
N PRO A 53 11.46 0.16 1.94
CA PRO A 53 12.19 1.13 2.77
C PRO A 53 11.34 1.70 3.91
N LEU A 54 10.04 1.93 3.67
CA LEU A 54 9.11 2.45 4.68
C LEU A 54 8.82 1.45 5.78
N MET A 55 8.70 0.18 5.41
CA MET A 55 8.55 -0.93 6.36
C MET A 55 9.79 -1.08 7.24
N GLU A 56 10.97 -0.89 6.67
CA GLU A 56 12.27 -0.96 7.37
C GLU A 56 12.59 0.27 8.22
N ASP A 57 11.96 1.43 7.98
CA ASP A 57 12.27 2.69 8.66
C ASP A 57 11.92 2.65 10.16
N GLU A 58 12.90 2.88 11.02
CA GLU A 58 12.75 2.86 12.48
C GLU A 58 11.81 3.96 13.02
N ASN A 59 11.61 5.04 12.28
CA ASN A 59 10.70 6.14 12.66
C ASN A 59 9.24 5.85 12.28
N VAL A 60 8.98 4.75 11.56
CA VAL A 60 7.65 4.37 11.07
C VAL A 60 7.11 3.20 11.88
N ASP A 61 6.05 3.45 12.64
CA ASP A 61 5.35 2.43 13.43
C ASP A 61 4.26 1.69 12.64
N ALA A 62 3.69 2.34 11.63
CA ALA A 62 2.60 1.81 10.82
C ALA A 62 2.53 2.49 9.46
N ILE A 63 1.94 1.80 8.48
CA ILE A 63 1.85 2.30 7.10
C ILE A 63 0.39 2.36 6.67
N LEU A 64 -0.01 3.51 6.12
CA LEU A 64 -1.26 3.67 5.40
C LEU A 64 -0.97 3.79 3.90
N SER A 65 -1.19 2.70 3.16
CA SER A 65 -1.08 2.68 1.71
C SER A 65 -2.36 3.25 1.09
N VAL A 66 -2.22 4.19 0.15
CA VAL A 66 -3.36 4.86 -0.49
C VAL A 66 -3.29 4.63 -1.99
N GLY A 67 -4.28 3.93 -2.54
CA GLY A 67 -4.42 3.69 -3.97
C GLY A 67 -3.30 2.87 -4.61
N ALA A 68 -2.43 2.24 -3.84
CA ALA A 68 -1.24 1.60 -4.41
C ALA A 68 -1.39 0.07 -4.56
N ILE A 69 -1.91 -0.61 -3.53
CA ILE A 69 -2.07 -2.08 -3.50
C ILE A 69 -3.41 -2.48 -4.12
N GLY A 70 -3.40 -3.50 -4.98
CA GLY A 70 -4.57 -3.97 -5.75
C GLY A 70 -4.79 -3.21 -7.06
N MET A 71 -3.89 -2.28 -7.41
CA MET A 71 -4.03 -1.45 -8.61
C MET A 71 -3.80 -2.22 -9.91
N VAL A 72 -2.93 -3.25 -9.92
CA VAL A 72 -2.68 -4.07 -11.12
C VAL A 72 -3.97 -4.71 -11.62
N SER A 73 -4.77 -5.24 -10.69
CA SER A 73 -6.08 -5.82 -10.99
C SER A 73 -7.08 -4.79 -11.55
N SER A 74 -6.98 -3.53 -11.12
CA SER A 74 -7.81 -2.43 -11.65
C SER A 74 -7.36 -2.01 -13.07
N TRP A 75 -6.05 -1.94 -13.31
CA TRP A 75 -5.46 -1.66 -14.62
C TRP A 75 -5.75 -2.76 -15.64
N ALA A 76 -5.79 -4.02 -15.22
CA ALA A 76 -6.18 -5.14 -16.07
C ALA A 76 -7.59 -4.96 -16.65
N GLY A 77 -8.52 -4.39 -15.89
CA GLY A 77 -9.86 -4.06 -16.39
C GLY A 77 -9.86 -2.95 -17.44
N TRP A 78 -9.08 -1.90 -17.20
CA TRP A 78 -9.01 -0.74 -18.10
C TRP A 78 -8.26 -1.03 -19.41
N THR A 79 -7.13 -1.73 -19.34
CA THR A 79 -6.35 -2.13 -20.53
C THR A 79 -7.15 -3.00 -21.49
N ARG A 80 -8.02 -3.88 -20.98
CA ARG A 80 -8.94 -4.68 -21.80
C ARG A 80 -9.95 -3.85 -22.60
N SER A 81 -10.33 -2.67 -22.11
CA SER A 81 -11.31 -1.82 -22.80
C SER A 81 -10.75 -1.02 -23.98
N GLY A 82 -9.42 -0.95 -24.14
CA GLY A 82 -8.78 -0.09 -25.15
C GLY A 82 -7.70 -0.77 -26.01
N ALA A 83 -7.40 -2.06 -25.80
CA ALA A 83 -6.38 -2.77 -26.56
C ALA A 83 -6.92 -3.25 -27.94
N PRO A 84 -6.15 -3.10 -29.03
CA PRO A 84 -6.47 -3.74 -30.31
C PRO A 84 -6.49 -5.28 -30.18
N ASP A 85 -7.42 -5.94 -30.89
CA ASP A 85 -7.64 -7.39 -30.81
C ASP A 85 -6.36 -8.23 -31.02
N ALA A 86 -5.44 -7.76 -31.87
CA ALA A 86 -4.19 -8.45 -32.20
C ALA A 86 -3.20 -8.58 -31.02
N ASP A 87 -3.34 -7.74 -29.98
CA ASP A 87 -2.41 -7.72 -28.84
C ASP A 87 -3.02 -8.28 -27.54
N VAL A 88 -4.29 -8.69 -27.57
CA VAL A 88 -5.03 -9.14 -26.37
C VAL A 88 -4.33 -10.28 -25.64
N GLN A 89 -3.74 -11.24 -26.37
CA GLN A 89 -3.04 -12.37 -25.75
C GLN A 89 -1.76 -11.93 -25.02
N LYS A 90 -0.95 -11.08 -25.65
CA LYS A 90 0.29 -10.55 -25.03
C LYS A 90 -0.04 -9.68 -23.81
N VAL A 91 -1.06 -8.84 -23.92
CA VAL A 91 -1.56 -8.03 -22.79
C VAL A 91 -2.00 -8.95 -21.65
N ARG A 92 -2.73 -10.03 -21.95
CA ARG A 92 -3.18 -11.00 -20.93
C ARG A 92 -2.02 -11.69 -20.22
N GLU A 93 -1.02 -12.15 -20.96
CA GLU A 93 0.17 -12.79 -20.39
C GLU A 93 0.94 -11.84 -19.48
N TRP A 94 1.19 -10.61 -19.96
CA TRP A 94 1.88 -9.59 -19.19
C TRP A 94 1.12 -9.20 -17.91
N LEU A 95 -0.20 -9.00 -18.01
CA LEU A 95 -1.05 -8.77 -16.84
C LEU A 95 -0.99 -9.95 -15.86
N GLY A 96 -0.96 -11.19 -16.35
CA GLY A 96 -0.79 -12.38 -15.54
C GLY A 96 0.51 -12.35 -14.73
N ILE A 97 1.62 -11.97 -15.37
CA ILE A 97 2.92 -11.82 -14.69
C ILE A 97 2.83 -10.76 -13.59
N LEU A 98 2.24 -9.60 -13.88
CA LEU A 98 2.08 -8.52 -12.89
C LEU A 98 1.20 -8.92 -11.71
N VAL A 99 0.12 -9.66 -11.95
CA VAL A 99 -0.74 -10.17 -10.88
C VAL A 99 0.03 -11.16 -10.01
N GLN A 100 0.80 -12.07 -10.62
CA GLN A 100 1.62 -13.02 -9.85
C GLN A 100 2.71 -12.31 -9.04
N ASP A 101 3.32 -11.25 -9.58
CA ASP A 101 4.25 -10.41 -8.84
C ASP A 101 3.55 -9.66 -7.68
N GLU A 102 2.37 -9.09 -7.92
CA GLU A 102 1.55 -8.46 -6.86
C GLU A 102 1.23 -9.43 -5.72
N LEU A 103 0.86 -10.68 -6.03
CA LEU A 103 0.57 -11.70 -5.03
C LEU A 103 1.80 -12.08 -4.19
N LYS A 104 2.98 -12.22 -4.82
CA LYS A 104 4.24 -12.48 -4.10
C LYS A 104 4.62 -11.30 -3.20
N ASN A 105 4.41 -10.08 -3.68
CA ASN A 105 4.68 -8.90 -2.87
C ASN A 105 3.71 -8.76 -1.70
N ILE A 106 2.43 -9.15 -1.85
CA ILE A 106 1.49 -9.24 -0.72
C ILE A 106 2.00 -10.25 0.33
N ASP A 107 2.43 -11.44 -0.09
CA ASP A 107 2.99 -12.45 0.83
C ASP A 107 4.20 -11.89 1.59
N ARG A 108 5.11 -11.22 0.88
CA ARG A 108 6.26 -10.55 1.50
C ARG A 108 5.85 -9.44 2.48
N ALA A 109 4.83 -8.67 2.17
CA ALA A 109 4.33 -7.62 3.07
C ALA A 109 3.73 -8.22 4.35
N ILE A 110 2.97 -9.32 4.23
CA ILE A 110 2.45 -10.07 5.39
C ILE A 110 3.60 -10.57 6.27
N ASP A 111 4.58 -11.26 5.68
CA ASP A 111 5.76 -11.74 6.40
C ASP A 111 6.50 -10.61 7.12
N PHE A 112 6.56 -9.43 6.51
CA PHE A 112 7.20 -8.26 7.11
C PHE A 112 6.39 -7.74 8.30
N MET A 113 5.06 -7.61 8.16
CA MET A 113 4.21 -7.20 9.28
C MET A 113 4.36 -8.14 10.47
N ASP A 114 4.42 -9.45 10.23
CA ASP A 114 4.59 -10.44 11.30
C ASP A 114 5.96 -10.29 12.00
N LYS A 115 7.03 -10.02 11.25
CA LYS A 115 8.37 -9.86 11.83
C LYS A 115 8.59 -8.53 12.54
N SER A 116 8.05 -7.45 11.98
CA SER A 116 8.27 -6.08 12.47
C SER A 116 7.20 -5.60 13.43
N GLN A 117 6.05 -6.28 13.49
CA GLN A 117 4.86 -5.87 14.22
C GLN A 117 4.32 -4.49 13.78
N LYS A 118 4.68 -4.03 12.58
CA LYS A 118 4.19 -2.77 11.99
C LYS A 118 2.98 -3.04 11.10
N PRO A 119 1.77 -2.57 11.45
CA PRO A 119 0.58 -2.83 10.66
C PRO A 119 0.59 -2.06 9.33
N LEU A 120 0.15 -2.74 8.26
CA LEU A 120 -0.15 -2.15 6.95
C LEU A 120 -1.66 -2.01 6.78
N ILE A 121 -2.13 -0.76 6.74
CA ILE A 121 -3.52 -0.42 6.44
C ILE A 121 -3.62 -0.02 4.98
N ILE A 122 -4.58 -0.59 4.26
CA ILE A 122 -4.77 -0.34 2.83
C ILE A 122 -6.03 0.48 2.63
N CYS A 123 -5.88 1.65 2.00
CA CYS A 123 -6.96 2.47 1.50
C CYS A 123 -6.97 2.40 -0.02
N SER A 124 -8.04 1.93 -0.64
CA SER A 124 -8.13 1.87 -2.10
C SER A 124 -9.56 2.05 -2.58
N ILE A 125 -9.71 2.59 -3.80
CA ILE A 125 -11.01 2.76 -4.42
C ILE A 125 -11.54 1.38 -4.81
N PHE A 126 -12.67 0.98 -4.20
CA PHE A 126 -13.33 -0.28 -4.49
C PHE A 126 -14.08 -0.24 -5.82
N ASN A 127 -13.44 -0.68 -6.90
CA ASN A 127 -14.10 -0.98 -8.17
C ASN A 127 -14.43 -2.48 -8.29
N GLU A 128 -15.21 -2.86 -9.31
CA GLU A 128 -15.62 -4.25 -9.52
C GLU A 128 -14.43 -5.19 -9.80
N ALA A 129 -13.41 -4.69 -10.49
CA ALA A 129 -12.20 -5.47 -10.80
C ALA A 129 -11.44 -5.88 -9.53
N LEU A 130 -11.24 -4.94 -8.60
CA LEU A 130 -10.62 -5.20 -7.30
C LEU A 130 -11.44 -6.22 -6.49
N ARG A 131 -12.78 -6.11 -6.49
CA ARG A 131 -13.67 -7.03 -5.76
C ARG A 131 -13.51 -8.50 -6.18
N LYS A 132 -13.17 -8.73 -7.45
CA LYS A 132 -12.99 -10.07 -8.02
C LYS A 132 -11.50 -10.48 -8.09
N SER A 133 -10.60 -9.65 -7.60
CA SER A 133 -9.16 -9.87 -7.73
C SER A 133 -8.64 -10.93 -6.75
N GLU A 134 -7.63 -11.67 -7.19
CA GLU A 134 -6.87 -12.58 -6.32
C GLU A 134 -6.13 -11.82 -5.21
N ALA A 135 -5.70 -10.59 -5.48
CA ALA A 135 -5.05 -9.72 -4.49
C ALA A 135 -5.98 -9.43 -3.31
N LEU A 136 -7.23 -9.02 -3.56
CA LEU A 136 -8.21 -8.79 -2.50
C LEU A 136 -8.51 -10.08 -1.72
N ARG A 137 -8.69 -11.20 -2.43
CA ARG A 137 -8.92 -12.50 -1.79
C ARG A 137 -7.78 -12.86 -0.84
N LYS A 138 -6.53 -12.77 -1.30
CA LYS A 138 -5.33 -13.06 -0.49
C LYS A 138 -5.24 -12.14 0.73
N LEU A 139 -5.48 -10.84 0.57
CA LEU A 139 -5.48 -9.89 1.69
C LEU A 139 -6.54 -10.28 2.74
N HIS A 140 -7.78 -10.57 2.31
CA HIS A 140 -8.85 -10.98 3.22
C HIS A 140 -8.57 -12.32 3.93
N GLU A 141 -8.03 -13.31 3.23
CA GLU A 141 -7.66 -14.61 3.81
C GLU A 141 -6.60 -14.47 4.92
N ASN A 142 -5.78 -13.41 4.87
CA ASN A 142 -4.79 -13.08 5.89
C ASN A 142 -5.27 -11.99 6.87
N GLY A 143 -6.59 -11.71 6.91
CA GLY A 143 -7.18 -10.76 7.84
C GLY A 143 -6.91 -9.28 7.54
N ILE A 144 -6.33 -8.95 6.38
CA ILE A 144 -6.04 -7.57 5.97
C ILE A 144 -7.25 -7.02 5.22
N LEU A 145 -7.83 -5.96 5.77
CA LEU A 145 -8.98 -5.28 5.18
C LEU A 145 -8.54 -4.08 4.33
N ILE A 146 -9.28 -3.84 3.25
CA ILE A 146 -9.15 -2.61 2.45
C ILE A 146 -10.27 -1.65 2.83
N TYR A 147 -9.91 -0.40 3.07
CA TYR A 147 -10.83 0.68 3.41
C TYR A 147 -11.10 1.58 2.20
N PRO A 148 -12.35 2.01 1.98
CA PRO A 148 -12.71 2.78 0.80
C PRO A 148 -12.36 4.27 0.88
N THR A 149 -11.97 4.75 2.06
CA THR A 149 -11.71 6.19 2.31
C THR A 149 -10.54 6.35 3.29
N PRO A 150 -9.71 7.40 3.12
CA PRO A 150 -8.61 7.68 4.04
C PRO A 150 -9.08 7.91 5.48
N GLU A 151 -10.25 8.52 5.69
CA GLU A 151 -10.81 8.81 7.01
C GLU A 151 -11.12 7.52 7.78
N ARG A 152 -11.70 6.51 7.10
CA ARG A 152 -11.95 5.21 7.72
C ARG A 152 -10.65 4.48 8.02
N ALA A 153 -9.70 4.53 7.10
CA ALA A 153 -8.40 3.89 7.27
C ALA A 153 -7.62 4.51 8.45
N ALA A 154 -7.55 5.85 8.51
CA ALA A 154 -6.92 6.60 9.58
C ALA A 154 -7.60 6.35 10.94
N LYS A 155 -8.94 6.27 10.97
CA LYS A 155 -9.70 5.95 12.19
C LYS A 155 -9.35 4.56 12.72
N VAL A 156 -9.26 3.55 11.83
CA VAL A 156 -8.84 2.19 12.24
C VAL A 156 -7.44 2.22 12.81
N LEU A 157 -6.50 2.87 12.13
CA LEU A 157 -5.13 2.97 12.61
C LEU A 157 -5.04 3.66 13.98
N ALA A 158 -5.82 4.74 14.20
CA ALA A 158 -5.91 5.38 15.51
C ALA A 158 -6.47 4.45 16.60
N HIS A 159 -7.46 3.60 16.28
CA HIS A 159 -7.94 2.60 17.22
C HIS A 159 -6.89 1.54 17.56
N LEU A 160 -6.05 1.11 16.61
CA LEU A 160 -4.94 0.20 16.88
C LEU A 160 -3.92 0.83 17.84
N VAL A 161 -3.56 2.10 17.61
CA VAL A 161 -2.65 2.85 18.49
C VAL A 161 -3.25 2.99 19.89
N ASN A 162 -4.51 3.42 20.01
CA ASN A 162 -5.18 3.60 21.29
C ASN A 162 -5.25 2.29 22.08
N TYR A 163 -5.53 1.17 21.40
CA TYR A 163 -5.58 -0.14 22.03
C TYR A 163 -4.20 -0.61 22.49
N SER A 164 -3.16 -0.41 21.67
CA SER A 164 -1.77 -0.70 22.06
C SER A 164 -1.35 0.10 23.30
N GLN A 165 -1.64 1.40 23.33
CA GLN A 165 -1.37 2.25 24.50
C GLN A 165 -2.13 1.77 25.74
N TYR A 166 -3.42 1.44 25.60
CA TYR A 166 -4.22 0.89 26.69
C TYR A 166 -3.63 -0.41 27.27
N LEU A 167 -3.19 -1.33 26.41
CA LEU A 167 -2.51 -2.55 26.87
C LEU A 167 -1.17 -2.25 27.56
N GLY A 168 -0.41 -1.28 27.04
CA GLY A 168 0.84 -0.83 27.64
C GLY A 168 0.67 -0.22 29.04
N THR A 169 -0.47 0.44 29.33
CA THR A 169 -0.77 0.99 30.66
C THR A 169 -1.19 -0.05 31.72
N ARG A 170 -1.37 -1.32 31.33
CA ARG A 170 -1.76 -2.43 32.23
C ARG A 170 -0.57 -3.26 32.75
N ASN A 171 0.65 -2.96 32.32
CA ASN A 171 1.90 -3.54 32.83
C ASN A 171 2.59 -2.56 33.77
#